data_AF-A0A846AJT9-F1
#
_entry.id   AF-A0A846AJT9-F1
#
_cell.length_a   1.000
_cell.length_b   1.000
_cell.length_c   1.000
_cell.angle_alpha   90.00
_cell.angle_beta   90.00
_cell.angle_gamma   90.00
#
_symmetry.space_group_name_H-M   'P 1'
#
loop_
_entity.id
_entity.type
_entity.pdbx_description
1 polymer ?
#
loop_
_entity_poly.entity_id
_entity_poly.type
_entity_poly.pdbx_seq_one_letter_code
_entity_poly.pdbx_strand_id
1 'polypeptide(L)' 'MKRVFDFLNLPKYQIPHYQKLNGGYYPVIKKLLHQKLRDFFQAEIHKLESDLEITFNWENGR' A
#
# COMPACT_ATOMS: atom_id res chain seq x y z
N MET A 1 -11.05 -2.56 -4.72
CA MET A 1 -11.55 -2.84 -6.08
C MET A 1 -12.47 -1.78 -6.67
N LYS A 2 -13.38 -1.15 -5.89
CA LYS A 2 -14.26 -0.07 -6.41
C LYS A 2 -13.52 1.04 -7.19
N ARG A 3 -12.49 1.66 -6.59
CA ARG A 3 -11.67 2.70 -7.26
C ARG A 3 -11.06 2.23 -8.59
N VAL A 4 -10.61 0.97 -8.65
CA VAL A 4 -10.02 0.37 -9.86
C VAL A 4 -11.08 0.20 -10.96
N PHE A 5 -12.29 -0.25 -10.60
CA PHE A 5 -13.36 -0.48 -11.56
C PHE A 5 -13.91 0.83 -12.11
N ASP A 6 -14.08 1.83 -11.23
CA ASP A 6 -14.49 3.17 -11.63
C ASP A 6 -13.43 3.79 -12.60
N PHE A 7 -12.13 3.63 -12.32
CA PHE A 7 -11.05 4.06 -13.22
C PHE A 7 -11.09 3.38 -14.60
N LEU A 8 -11.35 2.08 -14.64
CA LEU A 8 -11.43 1.30 -15.88
C LEU A 8 -12.80 1.39 -16.59
N ASN A 9 -13.73 2.18 -16.06
CA ASN A 9 -15.12 2.26 -16.51
C ASN A 9 -15.80 0.87 -16.62
N LEU A 10 -15.53 0.00 -15.65
CA LEU A 10 -16.09 -1.35 -15.58
C LEU A 10 -17.35 -1.37 -14.70
N PRO A 11 -18.33 -2.24 -15.02
CA PRO A 11 -19.49 -2.44 -14.15
C PRO A 11 -19.04 -2.90 -12.77
N LYS A 12 -19.75 -2.44 -11.74
CA LYS A 12 -19.48 -2.79 -10.33
C LYS A 12 -19.83 -4.26 -10.10
N TYR A 13 -18.89 -5.16 -10.40
CA TYR A 13 -19.02 -6.58 -10.14
C TYR A 13 -18.46 -6.92 -8.76
N GLN A 14 -19.28 -7.57 -7.91
CA GLN A 14 -18.82 -8.11 -6.64
C GLN A 14 -18.30 -9.52 -6.87
N ILE A 15 -16.97 -9.71 -6.85
CA ILE A 15 -16.41 -11.06 -6.77
C ILE A 15 -16.55 -11.49 -5.29
N PRO A 16 -17.40 -12.49 -4.98
CA PRO A 16 -17.75 -12.83 -3.61
C PRO A 16 -16.58 -13.41 -2.80
N HIS A 17 -15.52 -13.84 -3.48
CA HIS A 17 -14.33 -14.40 -2.83
C HIS A 17 -13.07 -14.05 -3.62
N TYR A 18 -12.31 -13.07 -3.12
CA TYR A 18 -10.92 -12.89 -3.53
C TYR A 18 -10.07 -13.90 -2.77
N GLN A 19 -9.56 -14.91 -3.47
CA GLN A 19 -8.62 -15.85 -2.87
C GLN A 19 -7.35 -15.09 -2.49
N LYS A 20 -6.89 -15.23 -1.25
CA LYS A 20 -5.63 -14.64 -0.80
C LYS A 20 -4.48 -15.42 -1.42
N LEU A 21 -4.05 -15.01 -2.62
CA LEU A 21 -2.97 -15.67 -3.37
C LEU A 21 -1.58 -15.34 -2.81
N ASN A 22 -1.46 -14.25 -2.04
CA ASN A 22 -0.20 -13.78 -1.48
C ASN A 22 -0.19 -14.05 0.03
N GLY A 23 0.12 -15.30 0.39
CA GLY A 23 0.32 -15.75 1.77
C GLY A 23 1.79 -16.03 2.07
N GLY A 24 2.70 -15.14 1.69
CA GLY A 24 4.11 -15.26 2.07
C GLY A 24 4.34 -14.88 3.53
N TYR A 25 5.33 -15.49 4.18
CA TYR A 25 5.84 -15.05 5.47
C TYR A 25 6.98 -14.06 5.25
N TYR A 26 6.84 -12.85 5.79
CA TYR A 26 7.96 -11.92 5.89
C TYR A 26 8.75 -12.23 7.16
N PRO A 27 10.08 -12.40 7.08
CA PRO A 27 10.88 -12.57 8.29
C PRO A 27 10.81 -11.30 9.14
N VAL A 28 10.80 -11.49 10.46
CA VAL A 28 10.86 -10.38 11.41
C VAL A 28 12.18 -9.63 11.21
N ILE A 29 12.11 -8.33 10.93
CA ILE A 29 13.29 -7.46 10.88
C ILE A 29 13.40 -6.63 12.16
N LYS A 30 14.62 -6.16 12.46
CA LYS A 30 14.87 -5.35 13.66
C LYS A 30 14.09 -4.04 13.61
N LYS A 31 13.45 -3.64 14.71
CA LYS A 31 12.68 -2.39 14.81
C LYS A 31 13.49 -1.15 14.41
N LEU A 32 14.78 -1.10 14.76
CA LEU A 32 15.67 -0.01 14.37
C LEU A 32 15.87 0.08 12.85
N LEU A 33 15.90 -1.07 12.16
CA LEU A 33 16.06 -1.11 10.71
C LEU A 33 14.79 -0.59 10.02
N HIS A 34 13.60 -0.93 10.55
CA HIS A 34 12.34 -0.35 10.08
C HIS A 34 12.35 1.18 10.12
N GLN A 35 12.75 1.75 11.27
CA GLN A 35 12.80 3.20 11.42
C GLN A 35 13.79 3.83 10.43
N LYS A 36 15.01 3.28 10.32
CA LYS A 36 16.02 3.78 9.38
C LYS A 36 15.55 3.78 7.93
N LEU A 37 14.89 2.71 7.50
CA LEU A 37 14.37 2.62 6.13
C LEU A 37 13.24 3.64 5.91
N ARG A 38 12.36 3.81 6.88
CA ARG A 38 11.28 4.80 6.82
C ARG A 38 11.84 6.22 6.71
N ASP A 39 12.79 6.57 7.56
CA ASP A 39 13.41 7.89 7.56
C ASP A 39 14.16 8.14 6.23
N PHE A 40 14.83 7.11 5.73
CA PHE A 40 15.58 7.18 4.48
C PHE A 40 14.69 7.48 3.26
N PHE A 41 13.51 6.87 3.16
CA PHE A 41 12.61 7.03 2.01
C PHE A 41 11.55 8.14 2.18
N GLN A 42 11.61 8.92 3.27
CA GLN A 42 10.55 9.88 3.60
C GLN A 42 10.32 10.92 2.48
N ALA A 43 11.39 11.40 1.85
CA ALA A 43 11.30 12.41 0.80
C ALA A 43 10.59 11.86 -0.45
N GLU A 44 10.93 10.64 -0.86
CA GLU A 44 10.32 9.95 -2.00
C GLU A 44 8.86 9.62 -1.73
N ILE A 45 8.52 9.22 -0.49
CA ILE A 45 7.14 8.97 -0.07
C ILE A 45 6.32 10.25 -0.19
N HIS A 46 6.78 11.37 0.37
CA HIS A 46 6.07 12.65 0.27
C HIS A 46 5.91 13.11 -1.19
N LYS A 47 6.94 12.93 -2.01
CA LYS A 47 6.86 13.25 -3.45
C LYS A 47 5.79 12.40 -4.14
N LEU A 48 5.79 11.08 -3.89
CA LEU A 48 4.80 10.16 -4.45
C LEU A 48 3.38 10.52 -4.04
N GLU A 49 3.16 10.84 -2.77
CA GLU A 49 1.85 11.25 -2.25
C GLU A 49 1.37 12.55 -2.90
N SER A 50 2.28 13.50 -3.10
CA SER A 50 1.99 14.76 -3.82
C SER A 50 1.64 14.50 -5.29
N ASP A 51 2.44 13.69 -5.99
CA ASP A 51 2.26 13.40 -7.42
C ASP A 51 0.93 12.66 -7.69
N LEU A 52 0.50 11.81 -6.76
CA LEU A 52 -0.73 11.03 -6.87
C LEU A 52 -1.93 11.70 -6.21
N GLU A 53 -1.73 12.81 -5.49
CA GLU A 53 -2.74 13.47 -4.65
C GLU A 53 -3.44 12.48 -3.68
N ILE A 54 -2.67 11.50 -3.17
CA ILE A 54 -3.15 10.43 -2.30
C ILE A 54 -2.24 10.33 -1.08
N THR A 55 -2.83 10.34 0.12
CA THR A 55 -2.14 9.95 1.34
C THR A 55 -2.30 8.45 1.59
N PHE A 56 -1.18 7.74 1.69
CA PHE A 56 -1.16 6.30 1.90
C PHE A 56 -1.00 5.89 3.37
N ASN A 57 -0.67 6.82 4.29
CA ASN A 57 -0.56 6.57 5.73
C ASN A 57 0.42 5.42 6.10
N TRP A 58 1.63 5.44 5.55
CA TRP A 58 2.61 4.34 5.72
C TRP A 58 3.05 4.12 7.18
N GLU A 59 2.74 5.06 8.08
CA GLU A 59 3.08 5.01 9.50
C GLU A 59 2.23 4.02 10.31
N ASN A 60 1.06 3.61 9.79
CA ASN A 60 0.07 2.81 10.52
C ASN A 60 0.17 1.30 10.26
N GLY A 61 1.11 0.85 9.43
CA GLY A 61 1.35 -0.57 9.18
C GLY A 61 2.08 -1.24 10.34
N ARG A 62 1.37 -2.02 11.15
CA ARG A 62 1.94 -3.03 12.05
C ARG A 62 1.58 -4.42 11.54
#